data_AF-U7VE55-F1
#
_entry.id   AF-U7VE55-F1
#
_cell.length_a   1.000
_cell.length_b   1.000
_cell.length_c   1.000
_cell.angle_alpha   90.00
_cell.angle_beta   90.00
_cell.angle_gamma   90.00
#
_symmetry.space_group_name_H-M   'P 1'
#
loop_
_entity.id
_entity.type
_entity.pdbx_description
1 polymer ?
#
loop_
_entity_poly.entity_id
_entity_poly.type
_entity_poly.pdbx_seq_one_letter_code
_entity_poly.pdbx_strand_id
1 'polypeptide(L)'
;MINKEDILLAKQGDIDSIEKIVTEYRNLIYIRNKTLFLKGAEREDLVQEGMIGLMKAIKSFDENRSACFSTFASLCIKRQIITAVKNYNSEKNKNLNSAMQGEGYSELEDLIRYNSPSLRYYTPEQIVIGKELMKLLKKFLKDNLSGLEKDVFTFMVKGYGYLEIAQKLEKEPKAIDNSIQRIKKKVVIFLKKYNKS
;
A
#
# COMPACT_ATOMS: atom_id res chain seq x y z
N MET A 1 2.67 -14.45 8.61
CA MET A 1 3.93 -13.75 8.32
C MET A 1 4.65 -14.55 7.24
N ILE A 2 5.01 -13.93 6.12
CA ILE A 2 5.71 -14.61 5.01
C ILE A 2 7.15 -14.86 5.42
N ASN A 3 7.56 -16.13 5.44
CA ASN A 3 8.90 -16.56 5.75
C ASN A 3 9.71 -16.75 4.47
N LYS A 4 11.04 -16.90 4.61
CA LYS A 4 11.94 -17.11 3.46
C LYS A 4 11.59 -18.39 2.68
N GLU A 5 11.22 -19.44 3.41
CA GLU A 5 10.84 -20.73 2.86
C GLU A 5 9.61 -20.62 1.95
N ASP A 6 8.58 -19.87 2.36
CA ASP A 6 7.40 -19.59 1.53
C ASP A 6 7.80 -18.97 0.18
N ILE A 7 8.80 -18.07 0.17
CA ILE A 7 9.25 -17.40 -1.07
C ILE A 7 10.01 -18.38 -1.97
N LEU A 8 10.85 -19.25 -1.41
CA LEU A 8 11.60 -20.25 -2.16
C LEU A 8 10.67 -21.29 -2.80
N LEU A 9 9.70 -21.79 -2.03
CA LEU A 9 8.67 -22.70 -2.52
C LEU A 9 7.82 -22.04 -3.60
N ALA A 10 7.38 -20.80 -3.38
CA ALA A 10 6.62 -20.05 -4.38
C ALA A 10 7.41 -19.81 -5.68
N LYS A 11 8.74 -19.63 -5.61
CA LYS A 11 9.61 -19.54 -6.79
C LYS A 11 9.67 -20.83 -7.59
N GLN A 12 9.56 -21.97 -6.91
CA GLN A 12 9.53 -23.30 -7.51
C GLN A 12 8.13 -23.66 -8.06
N GLY A 13 7.13 -22.80 -7.85
CA GLY A 13 5.78 -23.01 -8.34
C GLY A 13 4.83 -23.66 -7.32
N ASP A 14 5.22 -23.75 -6.05
CA ASP A 14 4.34 -24.24 -4.99
C ASP A 14 3.11 -23.34 -4.85
N ILE A 15 1.93 -23.92 -5.06
CA ILE A 15 0.68 -23.18 -5.17
C ILE A 15 0.28 -22.60 -3.81
N ASP A 16 0.43 -23.37 -2.74
CA ASP A 16 0.05 -22.96 -1.39
C ASP A 16 0.88 -21.75 -0.93
N SER A 17 2.19 -21.78 -1.19
CA SER A 17 3.09 -20.67 -0.90
C SER A 17 2.79 -19.43 -1.75
N ILE A 18 2.47 -19.61 -3.03
CA ILE A 18 2.03 -18.51 -3.91
C ILE A 18 0.74 -17.89 -3.37
N GLU A 19 -0.26 -18.70 -3.04
CA GLU A 19 -1.55 -18.23 -2.55
C GLU A 19 -1.41 -17.47 -1.23
N LYS A 20 -0.57 -17.98 -0.32
CA LYS A 20 -0.23 -17.33 0.94
C LYS A 20 0.39 -15.95 0.72
N ILE A 21 1.35 -15.84 -0.21
CA ILE A 21 1.98 -14.56 -0.54
C ILE A 21 0.96 -13.63 -1.22
N VAL A 22 0.22 -14.11 -2.20
CA VAL A 22 -0.78 -13.30 -2.93
C VAL A 22 -1.82 -12.74 -1.98
N THR A 23 -2.32 -13.55 -1.04
CA THR A 23 -3.32 -13.13 -0.05
C THR A 23 -2.82 -12.01 0.84
N GLU A 24 -1.56 -12.08 1.30
CA GLU A 24 -0.96 -11.03 2.13
C GLU A 24 -0.83 -9.69 1.36
N TYR A 25 -0.45 -9.72 0.09
CA TYR A 25 -0.23 -8.50 -0.71
C TYR A 25 -1.47 -8.00 -1.44
N ARG A 26 -2.54 -8.79 -1.53
CA ARG A 26 -3.79 -8.43 -2.23
C ARG A 26 -4.34 -7.09 -1.74
N ASN A 27 -4.37 -6.88 -0.44
CA ASN A 27 -4.89 -5.65 0.17
C ASN A 27 -3.98 -4.45 -0.13
N LEU A 28 -2.65 -4.65 -0.11
CA LEU A 28 -1.70 -3.60 -0.48
C LEU A 28 -1.91 -3.15 -1.93
N ILE A 29 -2.10 -4.11 -2.84
CA ILE A 29 -2.36 -3.86 -4.27
C ILE A 29 -3.67 -3.10 -4.44
N TYR A 30 -4.74 -3.54 -3.76
CA TYR A 30 -6.05 -2.91 -3.84
C TYR A 30 -6.02 -1.46 -3.35
N ILE A 31 -5.43 -1.20 -2.17
CA ILE A 31 -5.36 0.16 -1.59
C ILE A 31 -4.57 1.11 -2.50
N ARG A 32 -3.45 0.65 -3.06
CA ARG A 32 -2.59 1.47 -3.93
C ARG A 32 -3.27 1.85 -5.25
N ASN A 33 -4.21 1.04 -5.73
CA ASN A 33 -4.95 1.30 -6.96
C ASN A 33 -6.26 2.07 -6.74
N LYS A 34 -6.69 2.25 -5.49
CA LYS A 34 -8.02 2.80 -5.17
C LYS A 34 -8.25 4.24 -5.68
N THR A 35 -7.23 5.08 -5.66
CA THR A 35 -7.33 6.49 -6.12
C THR A 35 -6.96 6.66 -7.60
N LEU A 36 -6.33 5.66 -8.20
CA LEU A 36 -5.95 5.68 -9.61
C LEU A 36 -7.19 5.41 -10.47
N PHE A 37 -7.93 6.48 -10.78
CA PHE A 37 -9.05 6.43 -11.72
C PHE A 37 -8.54 6.76 -13.12
N LEU A 38 -8.34 5.73 -13.95
CA LEU A 38 -8.08 5.92 -15.37
C LEU A 38 -9.40 5.89 -16.14
N LYS A 39 -9.70 6.95 -16.90
CA LYS A 39 -10.89 7.01 -17.76
C LYS A 39 -10.80 5.92 -18.84
N GLY A 40 -11.44 4.78 -18.58
CA GLY A 40 -11.57 3.65 -19.52
C GLY A 40 -10.67 2.45 -19.25
N ALA A 41 -10.01 2.35 -18.09
CA ALA A 41 -9.49 1.07 -17.59
C ALA A 41 -10.33 0.64 -16.39
N GLU A 42 -10.72 -0.63 -16.31
CA GLU A 42 -11.45 -1.12 -15.15
C GLU A 42 -10.47 -1.19 -13.96
N ARG A 43 -10.95 -0.87 -12.75
CA ARG A 43 -10.10 -0.96 -11.55
C ARG A 43 -9.51 -2.36 -11.36
N GLU A 44 -10.21 -3.36 -11.88
CA GLU A 44 -9.80 -4.75 -11.88
C GLU A 44 -8.54 -4.96 -12.74
N ASP A 45 -8.39 -4.25 -13.85
CA ASP A 45 -7.20 -4.31 -14.71
C ASP A 45 -5.94 -3.85 -13.96
N LEU A 46 -6.02 -2.74 -13.23
CA LEU A 46 -4.90 -2.23 -12.43
C LEU A 46 -4.55 -3.16 -11.25
N VAL A 47 -5.54 -3.84 -10.69
CA VAL A 47 -5.31 -4.87 -9.67
C VAL A 47 -4.57 -6.06 -10.29
N GLN A 48 -4.97 -6.51 -11.48
CA GLN A 48 -4.25 -7.57 -12.20
C GLN A 48 -2.81 -7.18 -12.52
N GLU A 49 -2.57 -5.94 -12.95
CA GLU A 49 -1.22 -5.43 -13.17
C GLU A 49 -0.40 -5.39 -11.88
N GLY A 50 -1.02 -5.01 -10.75
CA GLY A 50 -0.39 -5.15 -9.44
C GLY A 50 -0.01 -6.59 -9.10
N MET A 51 -0.88 -7.56 -9.41
CA MET A 51 -0.61 -8.99 -9.21
C MET A 51 0.53 -9.48 -10.10
N ILE A 52 0.58 -9.07 -11.36
CA ILE A 52 1.69 -9.38 -12.27
C ILE A 52 3.01 -8.85 -11.70
N GLY A 53 3.01 -7.64 -11.15
CA GLY A 53 4.17 -7.06 -10.48
C GLY A 53 4.64 -7.88 -9.27
N LEU A 54 3.70 -8.39 -8.46
CA LEU A 54 4.00 -9.28 -7.34
C LEU A 54 4.58 -10.63 -7.82
N MET A 55 4.01 -11.24 -8.84
CA MET A 55 4.52 -12.51 -9.39
C MET A 55 5.94 -12.36 -9.95
N LYS A 56 6.23 -11.24 -10.62
CA LYS A 56 7.60 -10.90 -11.04
C LYS A 56 8.53 -10.73 -9.84
N ALA A 57 8.04 -10.19 -8.73
CA ALA A 57 8.83 -10.07 -7.51
C ALA A 57 9.16 -11.43 -6.89
N ILE A 58 8.19 -12.35 -6.83
CA ILE A 58 8.42 -13.72 -6.35
C ILE A 58 9.54 -14.36 -7.18
N LYS A 59 9.39 -14.40 -8.51
CA LYS A 59 10.34 -15.04 -9.42
C LYS A 59 11.75 -14.42 -9.36
N SER A 60 11.83 -13.09 -9.25
CA SER A 60 13.10 -12.35 -9.34
C SER A 60 13.75 -12.01 -8.00
N PHE A 61 13.14 -12.40 -6.87
CA PHE A 61 13.67 -12.09 -5.55
C PHE A 61 15.01 -12.79 -5.32
N ASP A 62 16.05 -12.04 -5.00
CA ASP A 62 17.38 -12.57 -4.73
C ASP A 62 17.71 -12.35 -3.26
N GLU A 63 17.83 -13.45 -2.53
CA GLU A 63 18.07 -13.45 -1.09
C GLU A 63 19.48 -12.99 -0.70
N ASN A 64 20.42 -13.00 -1.65
CA ASN A 64 21.77 -12.50 -1.45
C ASN A 64 21.81 -10.96 -1.50
N ARG A 65 20.69 -10.31 -1.87
CA ARG A 65 20.53 -8.86 -1.82
C ARG A 65 20.00 -8.43 -0.47
N SER A 66 20.45 -7.28 0.03
CA SER A 66 20.12 -6.82 1.40
C SER A 66 18.72 -6.18 1.52
N ALA A 67 17.85 -6.35 0.53
CA ALA A 67 16.48 -5.86 0.59
C ALA A 67 15.55 -7.00 1.03
N CYS A 68 14.68 -6.74 2.01
CA CYS A 68 13.63 -7.70 2.36
C CYS A 68 12.62 -7.85 1.21
N PHE A 69 11.99 -9.02 1.12
CA PHE A 69 11.03 -9.33 0.07
C PHE A 69 9.89 -8.31 -0.01
N SER A 70 9.39 -7.80 1.12
CA SER A 70 8.29 -6.84 1.12
C SER A 70 8.62 -5.51 0.48
N THR A 71 9.87 -5.05 0.62
CA THR A 71 10.35 -3.86 -0.08
C THR A 71 10.46 -4.13 -1.58
N PHE A 72 11.03 -5.28 -1.95
CA PHE A 72 11.20 -5.65 -3.34
C PHE A 72 9.86 -5.84 -4.07
N ALA A 73 8.94 -6.60 -3.46
CA ALA A 73 7.58 -6.79 -3.96
C ALA A 73 6.83 -5.46 -4.08
N SER A 74 6.91 -4.59 -3.07
CA SER A 74 6.32 -3.26 -3.13
C SER A 74 6.81 -2.43 -4.32
N LEU A 75 8.09 -2.52 -4.66
CA LEU A 75 8.69 -1.83 -5.80
C LEU A 75 8.21 -2.41 -7.14
N CYS A 76 8.21 -3.73 -7.28
CA CYS A 76 7.78 -4.41 -8.49
C CYS A 76 6.30 -4.18 -8.79
N ILE A 77 5.43 -4.31 -7.78
CA ILE A 77 3.99 -4.00 -7.87
C ILE A 77 3.79 -2.57 -8.38
N LYS A 78 4.45 -1.60 -7.74
CA LYS A 78 4.33 -0.18 -8.10
C LYS A 78 4.80 0.08 -9.53
N ARG A 79 5.95 -0.46 -9.92
CA ARG A 79 6.49 -0.30 -11.27
C ARG A 79 5.54 -0.86 -12.32
N GLN A 80 4.97 -2.05 -12.08
CA GLN A 80 4.05 -2.69 -13.02
C GLN A 80 2.79 -1.84 -13.22
N ILE A 81 2.18 -1.36 -12.13
CA ILE A 81 1.00 -0.48 -12.18
C ILE A 81 1.32 0.82 -12.96
N ILE A 82 2.45 1.48 -12.68
CA ILE A 82 2.86 2.70 -13.38
C ILE A 82 3.04 2.44 -14.87
N THR A 83 3.71 1.35 -15.24
CA THR A 83 3.92 0.98 -16.64
C THR A 83 2.59 0.74 -17.34
N ALA A 84 1.67 0.00 -16.72
CA ALA A 84 0.34 -0.24 -17.26
C ALA A 84 -0.40 1.09 -17.49
N VAL A 85 -0.46 1.96 -16.48
CA VAL A 85 -1.07 3.28 -16.57
C VAL A 85 -0.50 4.10 -17.74
N LYS A 86 0.82 4.10 -17.90
CA LYS A 86 1.48 4.80 -19.02
C LYS A 86 1.10 4.21 -20.37
N ASN A 87 1.06 2.88 -20.47
CA ASN A 87 0.73 2.21 -21.72
C ASN A 87 -0.74 2.47 -22.11
N TYR A 88 -1.69 2.34 -21.18
CA TYR A 88 -3.10 2.63 -21.41
C TYR A 88 -3.34 4.07 -21.91
N ASN A 89 -2.65 5.04 -21.31
CA ASN A 89 -2.73 6.43 -21.75
C ASN A 89 -2.02 6.67 -23.10
N SER A 90 -1.00 5.89 -23.44
CA SER A 90 -0.25 6.02 -24.70
C SER A 90 -0.98 5.37 -25.89
N GLU A 91 -1.66 4.24 -25.68
CA GLU A 91 -2.40 3.54 -26.72
C GLU A 91 -3.68 4.27 -27.12
N LYS A 92 -4.33 4.98 -26.16
CA LYS A 92 -5.57 5.72 -26.44
C LYS A 92 -5.35 7.16 -26.90
N ASN A 93 -4.15 7.75 -26.72
CA ASN A 93 -3.89 9.17 -27.01
C ASN A 93 -2.52 9.42 -27.69
N LYS A 94 -2.34 9.02 -28.95
CA LYS A 94 -1.27 9.62 -29.78
C LYS A 94 -1.52 11.11 -30.10
N ASN A 95 -2.77 11.60 -30.01
CA ASN A 95 -3.16 12.94 -30.49
C ASN A 95 -3.64 13.94 -29.40
N LEU A 96 -3.69 13.59 -28.11
CA LEU A 96 -4.32 14.44 -27.06
C LEU A 96 -3.43 14.73 -25.83
N ASN A 97 -2.15 14.34 -25.85
CA ASN A 97 -1.27 14.43 -24.68
C ASN A 97 -0.84 15.84 -24.24
N SER A 98 -1.32 16.92 -24.88
CA SER A 98 -0.97 18.29 -24.49
C SER A 98 -1.99 18.98 -23.56
N ALA A 99 -3.21 18.45 -23.39
CA ALA A 99 -4.29 19.20 -22.72
C ALA A 99 -4.93 18.54 -21.49
N MET A 100 -4.51 17.34 -21.09
CA MET A 100 -5.23 16.56 -20.05
C MET A 100 -4.34 16.03 -18.94
N GLN A 101 -3.51 16.88 -18.35
CA GLN A 101 -2.89 16.62 -17.05
C GLN A 101 -3.98 16.68 -15.96
N GLY A 102 -4.74 15.61 -15.78
CA GLY A 102 -5.72 15.48 -14.70
C GLY A 102 -5.08 15.15 -13.35
N GLU A 103 -5.83 15.37 -12.27
CA GLU A 103 -5.40 15.22 -10.86
C GLU A 103 -4.72 13.87 -10.53
N GLY A 104 -5.15 12.77 -11.17
CA GLY A 104 -4.54 11.45 -10.99
C GLY A 104 -3.09 11.32 -11.49
N TYR A 105 -2.65 12.19 -12.40
CA TYR A 105 -1.26 12.24 -12.86
C TYR A 105 -0.36 12.92 -11.84
N SER A 106 -0.86 13.96 -11.14
CA SER A 106 -0.16 14.62 -10.04
C SER A 106 0.01 13.67 -8.85
N GLU A 107 -1.00 12.87 -8.51
CA GLU A 107 -0.86 11.83 -7.46
C GLU A 107 0.15 10.76 -7.85
N LEU A 108 0.20 10.37 -9.14
CA LEU A 108 1.17 9.40 -9.65
C LEU A 108 2.59 9.96 -9.67
N GLU A 109 2.76 11.24 -10.03
CA GLU A 109 4.02 11.97 -10.00
C GLU A 109 4.51 12.21 -8.58
N ASP A 110 3.62 12.57 -7.64
CA ASP A 110 3.92 12.66 -6.22
C ASP A 110 4.30 11.28 -5.65
N LEU A 111 3.65 10.20 -6.10
CA LEU A 111 4.02 8.84 -5.74
C LEU A 111 5.39 8.46 -6.32
N ILE A 112 5.73 8.89 -7.54
CA ILE A 112 7.06 8.73 -8.17
C ILE A 112 8.12 9.57 -7.44
N ARG A 113 7.77 10.79 -7.01
CA ARG A 113 8.65 11.74 -6.31
C ARG A 113 8.89 11.34 -4.84
N TYR A 114 7.96 10.62 -4.22
CA TYR A 114 8.14 9.93 -2.92
C TYR A 114 9.07 8.70 -3.04
N ASN A 115 10.14 8.83 -3.82
CA ASN A 115 11.36 8.04 -3.70
C ASN A 115 11.94 8.28 -2.30
N SER A 116 11.37 7.59 -1.32
CA SER A 116 12.18 7.14 -0.20
C SER A 116 12.97 5.92 -0.70
N PRO A 117 14.30 5.92 -0.58
CA PRO A 117 15.16 4.92 -1.18
C PRO A 117 14.89 3.52 -0.63
N SER A 118 15.18 2.52 -1.45
CA SER A 118 15.17 1.08 -1.15
C SER A 118 15.76 0.79 0.24
N LEU A 119 15.29 -0.27 0.92
CA LEU A 119 15.68 -0.70 2.28
C LEU A 119 17.19 -0.67 2.61
N ARG A 120 18.07 -0.73 1.60
CA ARG A 120 19.53 -0.60 1.70
C ARG A 120 20.04 0.81 2.07
N TYR A 121 19.19 1.82 2.18
CA TYR A 121 19.60 3.19 2.53
C TYR A 121 19.13 3.67 3.90
N TYR A 122 18.35 2.86 4.63
CA TYR A 122 18.08 3.18 6.02
C TYR A 122 19.27 2.78 6.87
N THR A 123 19.91 3.75 7.52
CA THR A 123 20.94 3.42 8.49
C THR A 123 20.33 2.61 9.64
N PRO A 124 21.10 1.77 10.36
CA PRO A 124 20.60 1.04 11.53
C PRO A 124 19.85 1.96 12.51
N GLU A 125 20.31 3.19 12.67
CA GLU A 125 19.70 4.24 13.47
C GLU A 125 18.32 4.61 12.91
N GLN A 126 18.17 4.81 11.60
CA GLN A 126 16.86 5.10 10.98
C GLN A 126 15.88 3.93 11.10
N ILE A 127 16.37 2.69 11.05
CA ILE A 127 15.55 1.49 11.28
C ILE A 127 15.10 1.42 12.75
N VAL A 128 16.00 1.70 13.70
CA VAL A 128 15.71 1.72 15.13
C VAL A 128 14.73 2.85 15.45
N ILE A 129 14.97 4.06 14.94
CA ILE A 129 14.07 5.21 15.04
C ILE A 129 12.70 4.87 14.45
N GLY A 130 12.65 4.22 13.28
CA GLY A 130 11.40 3.77 12.68
C GLY A 130 10.64 2.76 13.52
N LYS A 131 11.33 1.77 14.11
CA LYS A 131 10.75 0.79 15.04
C LYS A 131 10.25 1.46 16.32
N GLU A 132 11.00 2.41 16.85
CA GLU A 132 10.65 3.16 18.06
C GLU A 132 9.44 4.07 17.82
N LEU A 133 9.44 4.83 16.73
CA LEU A 133 8.30 5.60 16.27
C LEU A 133 7.05 4.72 16.13
N MET A 134 7.20 3.53 15.54
CA MET A 134 6.09 2.59 15.42
C MET A 134 5.59 2.09 16.78
N LYS A 135 6.48 1.82 17.72
CA LYS A 135 6.12 1.41 19.09
C LYS A 135 5.38 2.53 19.82
N LEU A 136 5.85 3.77 19.68
CA LEU A 136 5.24 4.96 20.27
C LEU A 136 3.87 5.25 19.64
N LEU A 137 3.76 5.18 18.31
CA LEU A 137 2.49 5.34 17.61
C LEU A 137 1.48 4.27 18.03
N LYS A 138 1.91 3.00 18.12
CA LYS A 138 1.05 1.90 18.57
C LYS A 138 0.53 2.14 19.99
N LYS A 139 1.39 2.60 20.90
CA LYS A 139 0.99 2.99 22.26
C LYS A 139 0.01 4.15 22.24
N PHE A 140 0.34 5.23 21.53
CA PHE A 140 -0.52 6.40 21.40
C PHE A 140 -1.91 6.04 20.88
N LEU A 141 -2.01 5.25 19.81
CA LEU A 141 -3.30 4.82 19.26
C LEU A 141 -4.08 3.93 20.22
N LYS A 142 -3.42 3.03 20.96
CA LYS A 142 -4.08 2.21 21.99
C LYS A 142 -4.75 3.07 23.07
N ASP A 143 -4.08 4.15 23.47
CA ASP A 143 -4.50 5.00 24.58
C ASP A 143 -5.47 6.11 24.15
N ASN A 144 -5.45 6.52 22.87
CA ASN A 144 -6.18 7.69 22.38
C ASN A 144 -7.31 7.40 21.40
N LEU A 145 -7.47 6.15 20.92
CA LEU A 145 -8.63 5.77 20.11
C LEU A 145 -9.81 5.34 20.99
N SER A 146 -11.02 5.79 20.63
CA SER A 146 -12.27 5.29 21.21
C SER A 146 -12.54 3.83 20.81
N GLY A 147 -13.50 3.16 21.44
CA GLY A 147 -13.87 1.78 21.09
C GLY A 147 -14.16 1.61 19.59
N LEU A 148 -15.08 2.42 19.06
CA LEU A 148 -15.42 2.43 17.63
C LEU A 148 -14.20 2.74 16.75
N GLU A 149 -13.35 3.67 17.14
CA GLU A 149 -12.16 4.01 16.36
C GLU A 149 -11.13 2.86 16.35
N LYS A 150 -11.02 2.07 17.42
CA LYS A 150 -10.15 0.89 17.47
C LYS A 150 -10.65 -0.20 16.51
N ASP A 151 -11.96 -0.42 16.48
CA ASP A 151 -12.56 -1.41 15.58
C ASP A 151 -12.40 -0.97 14.12
N VAL A 152 -12.72 0.29 13.82
CA VAL A 152 -12.52 0.89 12.50
C VAL A 152 -11.05 0.82 12.09
N PHE A 153 -10.12 1.20 12.97
CA PHE A 153 -8.69 1.15 12.68
C PHE A 153 -8.21 -0.28 12.42
N THR A 154 -8.72 -1.27 13.16
CA THR A 154 -8.39 -2.69 12.94
C THR A 154 -8.79 -3.13 11.53
N PHE A 155 -9.98 -2.77 11.06
CA PHE A 155 -10.39 -3.09 9.70
C PHE A 155 -9.63 -2.27 8.64
N MET A 156 -9.27 -1.02 8.93
CA MET A 156 -8.41 -0.22 8.04
C MET A 156 -7.03 -0.88 7.84
N VAL A 157 -6.42 -1.38 8.92
CA VAL A 157 -5.13 -2.08 8.85
C VAL A 157 -5.27 -3.40 8.08
N LYS A 158 -6.43 -4.06 8.18
CA LYS A 158 -6.77 -5.22 7.35
C LYS A 158 -7.13 -4.85 5.90
N GLY A 159 -7.19 -3.57 5.56
CA GLY A 159 -7.38 -3.08 4.19
C GLY A 159 -8.82 -2.97 3.70
N TYR A 160 -9.81 -3.09 4.59
CA TYR A 160 -11.22 -2.91 4.21
C TYR A 160 -11.52 -1.46 3.82
N GLY A 161 -12.37 -1.29 2.80
CA GLY A 161 -12.96 -0.02 2.43
C GLY A 161 -14.02 0.44 3.44
N TYR A 162 -14.25 1.76 3.53
CA TYR A 162 -15.16 2.32 4.53
C TYR A 162 -16.61 1.78 4.44
N LEU A 163 -17.09 1.44 3.23
CA LEU A 163 -18.40 0.81 3.03
C LEU A 163 -18.44 -0.62 3.58
N GLU A 164 -17.37 -1.40 3.38
CA GLU A 164 -17.25 -2.76 3.91
C GLU A 164 -17.14 -2.74 5.43
N ILE A 165 -16.43 -1.75 5.98
CA ILE A 165 -16.34 -1.53 7.43
C ILE A 165 -17.71 -1.17 8.00
N ALA A 166 -18.48 -0.31 7.32
CA ALA A 166 -19.83 0.08 7.71
C ALA A 166 -20.75 -1.14 7.80
N GLN A 167 -20.71 -2.01 6.79
CA GLN A 167 -21.45 -3.28 6.80
C GLN A 167 -21.00 -4.21 7.93
N LYS A 168 -19.69 -4.40 8.10
CA LYS A 168 -19.15 -5.32 9.13
C LYS A 168 -19.40 -4.88 10.56
N LEU A 169 -19.46 -3.58 10.81
CA LEU A 169 -19.72 -3.02 12.13
C LEU A 169 -21.20 -2.72 12.37
N GLU A 170 -22.06 -2.99 11.38
CA GLU A 170 -23.49 -2.64 11.41
C GLU A 170 -23.69 -1.15 11.79
N LYS A 171 -22.90 -0.28 11.16
CA LYS A 171 -22.93 1.17 11.37
C LYS A 171 -23.15 1.91 10.06
N GLU A 172 -23.70 3.11 10.18
CA GLU A 172 -23.83 4.05 9.07
C GLU A 172 -22.46 4.39 8.45
N PRO A 173 -22.34 4.42 7.10
CA PRO A 173 -21.10 4.81 6.42
C PRO A 173 -20.55 6.16 6.88
N LYS A 174 -21.43 7.10 7.22
CA LYS A 174 -21.07 8.42 7.77
C LYS A 174 -20.37 8.32 9.12
N ALA A 175 -20.78 7.39 9.98
CA ALA A 175 -20.15 7.17 11.28
C ALA A 175 -18.75 6.56 11.14
N ILE A 176 -18.56 5.68 10.16
CA ILE A 176 -17.24 5.12 9.81
C ILE A 176 -16.32 6.20 9.25
N ASP A 177 -16.80 7.00 8.29
CA ASP A 177 -16.00 8.10 7.72
C ASP A 177 -15.54 9.10 8.79
N ASN A 178 -16.46 9.54 9.66
CA ASN A 178 -16.14 10.40 10.80
C ASN A 178 -15.07 9.77 11.71
N SER A 179 -15.12 8.46 11.92
CA SER A 179 -14.13 7.75 12.73
C SER A 179 -12.77 7.70 12.03
N ILE A 180 -12.73 7.43 10.72
CA ILE A 180 -11.52 7.48 9.90
C ILE A 180 -10.88 8.87 9.94
N GLN A 181 -11.68 9.94 9.80
CA GLN A 181 -11.19 11.31 9.89
C GLN A 181 -10.57 11.62 11.26
N ARG A 182 -11.23 11.21 12.35
CA ARG A 182 -10.69 11.39 13.72
C ARG A 182 -9.40 10.61 13.94
N ILE A 183 -9.33 9.37 13.46
CA ILE A 183 -8.10 8.55 13.51
C ILE A 183 -6.95 9.28 12.79
N LYS A 184 -7.17 9.72 11.54
CA LYS A 184 -6.16 10.46 10.76
C LYS A 184 -5.71 11.73 11.51
N LYS A 185 -6.64 12.50 12.07
CA LYS A 185 -6.32 13.71 12.85
C LYS A 185 -5.44 13.40 14.06
N LYS A 186 -5.73 12.33 14.80
CA LYS A 186 -4.93 11.88 15.96
C LYS A 186 -3.51 11.47 15.55
N VAL A 187 -3.37 10.74 14.44
CA VAL A 187 -2.05 10.37 13.89
C VAL A 187 -1.25 11.61 13.50
N VAL A 188 -1.86 12.58 12.81
CA VAL A 188 -1.18 13.83 12.42
C VAL A 188 -0.73 14.62 13.64
N ILE A 189 -1.54 14.70 14.70
CA ILE A 189 -1.16 15.37 15.96
C ILE A 189 0.06 14.68 16.60
N PHE A 190 0.06 13.35 16.65
CA PHE A 190 1.19 12.59 17.17
C PHE A 190 2.47 12.86 16.39
N LEU A 191 2.42 12.80 15.05
CA LEU A 191 3.59 13.06 14.19
C LEU A 191 4.14 14.48 14.37
N LYS A 192 3.26 15.49 14.50
CA LYS A 192 3.68 16.87 14.78
C LYS A 192 4.38 17.02 16.13
N LYS A 193 3.97 16.25 17.14
CA LYS A 193 4.63 16.25 18.46
C LYS A 193 5.99 15.56 18.40
N TYR A 194 6.06 14.43 17.69
CA TYR A 194 7.29 13.67 17.50
C TYR A 194 8.37 14.46 16.74
N ASN A 195 8.00 15.15 15.65
CA ASN A 195 8.95 15.93 14.84
C ASN A 195 9.42 17.24 15.49
N LYS A 196 8.87 17.61 16.65
CA LYS A 196 9.30 18.79 17.44
C LYS A 196 10.22 18.42 18.61
N SER A 197 10.38 17.12 18.91
CA SER A 197 11.29 16.60 19.94
C SER A 197 12.59 16.15 19.27
#